data_AF-A0Z1Y8-F1
#
_entry.id   AF-A0Z1Y8-F1
#
_cell.length_a   1.000
_cell.length_b   1.000
_cell.length_c   1.000
_cell.angle_alpha   90.00
_cell.angle_beta   90.00
_cell.angle_gamma   90.00
#
_symmetry.space_group_name_H-M   'P 1'
#
loop_
_entity.id
_entity.type
_entity.pdbx_description
1 polymer ?
#
loop_
_entity_poly.entity_id
_entity_poly.type
_entity_poly.pdbx_seq_one_letter_code
_entity_poly.pdbx_strand_id
1 'polypeptide(L)'
;MNGQIKLKLGTLLNDSSIVIQCHDTPDADAIASGFALYDYFSSLGKSVRLIYSGKNTIDKPNLLLMISALNIPIEQAEHAHVDGLLITVDCQFGAGNVSRLREDAENVVIIDHHRQEIFDIPRCEVHPKLGSCATLVWAMLREESTYSIPQDVQTALYYGLFTDTNSLAEIGHPSDKDMLESLAPDLSLINRMKNANITLADMETAGLALLRTSHNAVFNYSVTAVKPCDPNILGFVSDLAIQVDAVSSCVVFNIINQGIKFSVRSCVQDVMANEMAAFIAADVGSGGGHVSKAGGFIAESALRLQEPTLSAEAFLLKRVHQYFTDFDIINSRSHNIDTAAMSKYQKKPVTLGYLPSLALAESGSEIRVRTLEGDLDILASDNVYIMIGIQGEVYPIERSVFEASYDTTDAAITLIAEYIPRVYLSASEQNFEILERAAGCVAQSHVSVLATPTEKPTKVFTKWHDAGYFAGQPGDYLVLKESDPSDVYLVRSDIFNQLYEAC
;
A
#
# COMPACT_ATOMS: atom_id res chain seq x y z
N MET A 1 -19.11 25.75 -6.88
CA MET A 1 -17.75 26.12 -6.47
C MET A 1 -17.88 27.02 -5.26
N ASN A 2 -17.85 26.46 -4.04
CA ASN A 2 -17.73 27.27 -2.83
C ASN A 2 -16.29 27.78 -2.81
N GLY A 3 -16.10 29.10 -2.91
CA GLY A 3 -14.80 29.72 -2.81
C GLY A 3 -14.23 29.52 -1.40
N GLN A 4 -13.43 28.47 -1.21
CA GLN A 4 -12.53 28.40 -0.06
C GLN A 4 -11.55 29.56 -0.20
N ILE A 5 -11.59 30.47 0.77
CA ILE A 5 -10.59 31.52 0.90
C ILE A 5 -9.29 30.81 1.23
N LYS A 6 -8.33 30.86 0.30
CA LYS A 6 -6.98 30.31 0.49
C LYS A 6 -6.37 30.86 1.78
N LEU A 7 -5.93 29.98 2.68
CA LEU A 7 -5.29 30.38 3.92
C LEU A 7 -3.92 31.02 3.60
N LYS A 8 -3.63 32.17 4.22
CA LYS A 8 -2.34 32.85 4.10
C LYS A 8 -1.68 32.98 5.46
N LEU A 9 -0.36 32.79 5.53
CA LEU A 9 0.38 32.87 6.80
C LEU A 9 0.27 34.27 7.43
N GLY A 10 0.26 35.33 6.61
CA GLY A 10 0.00 36.69 7.06
C GLY A 10 -1.30 36.90 7.84
N THR A 11 -2.33 36.05 7.64
CA THR A 11 -3.60 36.13 8.40
C THR A 11 -3.49 35.55 9.82
N LEU A 12 -2.43 34.77 10.08
CA LEU A 12 -2.18 34.14 11.39
C LEU A 12 -1.35 35.04 12.32
N LEU A 13 -0.95 36.24 11.85
CA LEU A 13 -0.12 37.17 12.60
C LEU A 13 -0.85 37.91 13.73
N ASN A 14 -2.16 37.70 13.91
CA ASN A 14 -2.89 38.29 15.04
C ASN A 14 -2.54 37.61 16.37
N ASP A 15 -2.15 36.35 16.33
CA ASP A 15 -1.79 35.58 17.51
C ASP A 15 -0.34 35.87 17.93
N SER A 16 -0.10 36.11 19.22
CA SER A 16 1.26 36.35 19.76
C SER A 16 1.96 35.08 20.22
N SER A 17 1.19 34.04 20.53
CA SER A 17 1.64 32.72 20.98
C SER A 17 1.14 31.69 19.97
N ILE A 18 2.07 30.90 19.42
CA ILE A 18 1.81 29.92 18.38
C ILE A 18 2.46 28.60 18.77
N VAL A 19 1.69 27.53 18.77
CA VAL A 19 2.18 26.17 18.91
C VAL A 19 2.04 25.47 17.58
N ILE A 20 3.15 24.96 17.05
CA ILE A 20 3.19 24.15 15.84
C ILE A 20 3.36 22.70 16.28
N GLN A 21 2.41 21.85 15.91
CA GLN A 21 2.34 20.46 16.33
C GLN A 21 2.48 19.54 15.11
N CYS A 22 3.51 18.70 15.12
CA CYS A 22 3.63 17.55 14.22
C CYS A 22 2.75 16.38 14.70
N HIS A 23 2.56 15.36 13.85
CA HIS A 23 1.95 14.10 14.27
C HIS A 23 2.78 13.40 15.36
N ASP A 24 2.17 12.41 16.03
CA ASP A 24 2.73 11.78 17.22
C ASP A 24 4.04 11.00 16.99
N THR A 25 4.29 10.59 15.74
CA THR A 25 5.52 9.88 15.34
C THR A 25 6.19 10.61 14.19
N PRO A 26 6.69 11.85 14.42
CA PRO A 26 7.06 12.78 13.37
C PRO A 26 8.13 12.19 12.45
N ASP A 27 7.95 12.35 11.15
CA ASP A 27 8.97 12.05 10.14
C ASP A 27 9.68 13.33 9.66
N ALA A 28 10.48 13.23 8.60
CA ALA A 28 11.24 14.35 8.11
C ALA A 28 10.36 15.45 7.48
N ASP A 29 9.21 15.11 6.90
CA ASP A 29 8.33 16.10 6.27
C ASP A 29 7.58 16.91 7.32
N ALA A 30 7.04 16.26 8.35
CA ALA A 30 6.44 16.95 9.50
C ALA A 30 7.44 17.86 10.22
N ILE A 31 8.67 17.37 10.47
CA ILE A 31 9.73 18.15 11.13
C ILE A 31 10.14 19.34 10.26
N ALA A 32 10.31 19.14 8.95
CA ALA A 32 10.71 20.19 8.02
C ALA A 32 9.66 21.30 7.91
N SER A 33 8.40 20.89 7.72
CA SER A 33 7.25 21.78 7.60
C SER A 33 7.05 22.58 8.89
N GLY A 34 7.15 21.92 10.04
CA GLY A 34 7.07 22.57 11.34
C GLY A 34 8.23 23.54 11.60
N PHE A 35 9.45 23.17 11.23
CA PHE A 35 10.63 24.03 11.37
C PHE A 35 10.55 25.29 10.50
N ALA A 36 10.05 25.15 9.27
CA ALA A 36 9.89 26.28 8.36
C ALA A 36 8.85 27.30 8.86
N LEU A 37 7.72 26.82 9.40
CA LEU A 37 6.74 27.68 10.06
C LEU A 37 7.31 28.29 11.34
N TYR A 38 8.08 27.52 12.11
CA TYR A 38 8.71 27.99 13.35
C TYR A 38 9.65 29.15 13.09
N ASP A 39 10.54 29.02 12.11
CA ASP A 39 11.49 30.06 11.71
C ASP A 39 10.74 31.31 11.24
N TYR A 40 9.76 31.14 10.35
CA TYR A 40 8.94 32.25 9.84
C TYR A 40 8.30 33.07 10.96
N PHE A 41 7.51 32.44 11.84
CA PHE A 41 6.82 33.17 12.91
C PHE A 41 7.81 33.74 13.96
N SER A 42 8.90 33.03 14.24
CA SER A 42 9.95 33.50 15.15
C SER A 42 10.68 34.73 14.59
N SER A 43 10.92 34.78 13.27
CA SER A 43 11.53 35.93 12.58
C SER A 43 10.68 37.20 12.70
N LEU A 44 9.37 37.04 12.92
CA LEU A 44 8.41 38.12 13.14
C LEU A 44 8.21 38.45 14.64
N GLY A 45 9.02 37.88 15.52
CA GLY A 45 9.00 38.15 16.96
C GLY A 45 7.86 37.49 17.73
N LYS A 46 7.24 36.44 17.17
CA LYS A 46 6.20 35.67 17.86
C LYS A 46 6.81 34.72 18.90
N SER A 47 6.04 34.36 19.93
CA SER A 47 6.40 33.26 20.82
C SER A 47 5.95 31.96 20.17
N VAL A 48 6.91 31.17 19.69
CA VAL A 48 6.62 29.95 18.92
C VAL A 48 7.21 28.74 19.63
N ARG A 49 6.46 27.63 19.65
CA ARG A 49 6.95 26.31 20.05
C ARG A 49 6.70 25.31 18.92
N LEU A 50 7.68 24.46 18.65
CA LEU A 50 7.56 23.33 17.73
C LEU A 50 7.55 22.05 18.55
N ILE A 51 6.46 21.29 18.49
CA ILE A 51 6.25 20.14 19.37
C ILE A 51 5.73 18.91 18.62
N TYR A 52 5.87 17.75 19.25
CA TYR A 52 5.09 16.56 18.97
C TYR A 52 4.68 15.90 20.29
N SER A 53 3.63 15.08 20.28
CA SER A 53 2.98 14.63 21.52
C SER A 53 2.82 13.11 21.65
N GLY A 54 3.42 12.34 20.74
CA GLY A 54 3.46 10.89 20.86
C GLY A 54 4.35 10.40 21.99
N LYS A 55 4.12 9.15 22.41
CA LYS A 55 4.83 8.52 23.55
C LYS A 55 6.27 8.15 23.25
N ASN A 56 6.59 7.86 21.99
CA ASN A 56 7.91 7.42 21.58
C ASN A 56 8.80 8.63 21.26
N THR A 57 10.04 8.61 21.74
CA THR A 57 11.04 9.63 21.38
C THR A 57 11.46 9.48 19.92
N ILE A 58 11.79 10.59 19.25
CA ILE A 58 12.47 10.54 17.95
C ILE A 58 13.83 9.88 18.14
N ASP A 59 14.02 8.70 17.55
CA ASP A 59 15.23 7.88 17.71
C ASP A 59 15.91 7.49 16.38
N LYS A 60 15.25 7.75 15.24
CA LYS A 60 15.81 7.48 13.90
C LYS A 60 17.08 8.31 13.67
N PRO A 61 18.22 7.71 13.26
CA PRO A 61 19.49 8.43 13.21
C PRO A 61 19.52 9.58 12.20
N ASN A 62 18.80 9.46 11.08
CA ASN A 62 18.67 10.51 10.08
C ASN A 62 17.88 11.72 10.60
N LEU A 63 16.81 11.49 11.37
CA LEU A 63 16.02 12.56 12.00
C LEU A 63 16.80 13.23 13.14
N LEU A 64 17.51 12.45 13.98
CA LEU A 64 18.40 13.00 15.00
C LEU A 64 19.52 13.85 14.38
N LEU A 65 20.08 13.41 13.26
CA LEU A 65 21.07 14.18 12.50
C LEU A 65 20.45 15.48 11.94
N MET A 66 19.25 15.41 11.36
CA MET A 66 18.52 16.58 10.86
C MET A 66 18.30 17.61 11.97
N ILE A 67 17.73 17.18 13.10
CA ILE A 67 17.42 18.04 14.25
C ILE A 67 18.70 18.69 14.80
N SER A 68 19.74 17.90 15.02
CA SER A 68 20.99 18.42 15.61
C SER A 68 21.80 19.30 14.65
N ALA A 69 21.88 18.95 13.37
CA ALA A 69 22.67 19.71 12.39
C ALA A 69 22.01 21.04 12.00
N LEU A 70 20.66 21.08 11.98
CA LEU A 70 19.88 22.28 11.64
C LEU A 70 19.40 23.06 12.87
N ASN A 71 19.78 22.63 14.08
CA ASN A 71 19.37 23.22 15.36
C ASN A 71 17.84 23.37 15.49
N ILE A 72 17.08 22.35 15.07
CA ILE A 72 15.62 22.39 15.07
C ILE A 72 15.11 22.31 16.51
N PRO A 73 14.36 23.31 17.01
CA PRO A 73 13.91 23.36 18.40
C PRO A 73 12.61 22.56 18.59
N ILE A 74 12.58 21.32 18.08
CA ILE A 74 11.45 20.41 18.29
C ILE A 74 11.54 19.76 19.67
N GLU A 75 10.44 19.75 20.41
CA GLU A 75 10.35 19.13 21.74
C GLU A 75 9.20 18.14 21.83
N GLN A 76 9.39 17.08 22.64
CA GLN A 76 8.31 16.16 22.99
C GLN A 76 7.49 16.76 24.12
N ALA A 77 6.18 16.91 23.91
CA ALA A 77 5.27 17.47 24.91
C ALA A 77 3.92 16.75 24.90
N GLU A 78 3.81 15.67 25.67
CA GLU A 78 2.58 14.85 25.78
C GLU A 78 1.36 15.65 26.28
N HIS A 79 1.59 16.64 27.15
CA HIS A 79 0.54 17.45 27.78
C HIS A 79 0.86 18.95 27.65
N ALA A 80 1.19 19.40 26.43
CA ALA A 80 1.46 20.81 26.19
C ALA A 80 0.22 21.66 26.44
N HIS A 81 0.36 22.71 27.24
CA HIS A 81 -0.63 23.78 27.27
C HIS A 81 -0.48 24.63 26.00
N VAL A 82 -1.58 24.84 25.29
CA VAL A 82 -1.61 25.67 24.07
C VAL A 82 -2.33 26.98 24.37
N ASP A 83 -1.53 28.04 24.57
CA ASP A 83 -2.01 29.41 24.63
C ASP A 83 -2.00 30.02 23.22
N GLY A 84 -3.12 30.55 22.75
CA GLY A 84 -3.22 31.19 21.43
C GLY A 84 -3.51 30.20 20.29
N LEU A 85 -2.72 30.24 19.23
CA LEU A 85 -2.96 29.50 17.99
C LEU A 85 -2.29 28.11 18.03
N LEU A 86 -3.03 27.07 17.64
CA LEU A 86 -2.49 25.75 17.32
C LEU A 86 -2.42 25.59 15.81
N ILE A 87 -1.26 25.23 15.29
CA ILE A 87 -1.07 24.84 13.89
C ILE A 87 -0.68 23.36 13.89
N THR A 88 -1.54 22.49 13.37
CA THR A 88 -1.13 21.10 13.09
C THR A 88 -0.52 21.06 11.70
N VAL A 89 0.65 20.43 11.60
CA VAL A 89 1.42 20.35 10.36
C VAL A 89 1.68 18.89 10.02
N ASP A 90 1.47 18.57 8.74
CA ASP A 90 1.54 17.21 8.23
C ASP A 90 0.64 16.22 8.99
N CYS A 91 -0.44 16.76 9.55
CA CYS A 91 -1.52 16.03 10.19
C CYS A 91 -2.72 16.94 10.41
N GLN A 92 -3.87 16.30 10.62
CA GLN A 92 -5.15 16.99 10.78
C GLN A 92 -5.58 16.91 12.23
N PHE A 93 -5.89 18.05 12.82
CA PHE A 93 -6.36 18.13 14.19
C PHE A 93 -7.55 17.19 14.44
N GLY A 94 -7.39 16.26 15.39
CA GLY A 94 -8.40 15.25 15.74
C GLY A 94 -8.28 13.93 14.97
N ALA A 95 -7.36 13.80 14.01
CA ALA A 95 -7.05 12.53 13.35
C ALA A 95 -6.34 11.56 14.31
N GLY A 96 -6.38 10.26 13.98
CA GLY A 96 -5.87 9.19 14.86
C GLY A 96 -4.36 9.18 15.07
N ASN A 97 -3.59 9.94 14.28
CA ASN A 97 -2.14 10.03 14.33
C ASN A 97 -1.61 11.27 15.07
N VAL A 98 -2.48 12.11 15.65
CA VAL A 98 -2.09 13.32 16.38
C VAL A 98 -2.81 13.43 17.72
N SER A 99 -2.05 13.61 18.79
CA SER A 99 -2.61 13.81 20.12
C SER A 99 -3.32 15.16 20.23
N ARG A 100 -4.53 15.16 20.78
CA ARG A 100 -5.35 16.37 20.87
C ARG A 100 -4.91 17.23 22.06
N LEU A 101 -4.39 18.43 21.78
CA LEU A 101 -3.85 19.35 22.80
C LEU A 101 -4.81 20.44 23.27
N ARG A 102 -5.98 20.59 22.62
CA ARG A 102 -7.01 21.56 22.98
C ARG A 102 -8.40 21.06 22.61
N GLU A 103 -9.43 21.66 23.20
CA GLU A 103 -10.82 21.28 22.96
C GLU A 103 -11.51 22.15 21.89
N ASP A 104 -11.12 23.42 21.73
CA ASP A 104 -11.75 24.37 20.81
C ASP A 104 -11.11 24.37 19.41
N ALA A 105 -11.97 24.34 18.39
CA ALA A 105 -11.58 24.34 16.97
C ALA A 105 -11.28 25.75 16.41
N GLU A 106 -11.78 26.81 17.05
CA GLU A 106 -11.71 28.18 16.51
C GLU A 106 -10.26 28.68 16.37
N ASN A 107 -9.37 28.20 17.23
CA ASN A 107 -7.96 28.57 17.30
C ASN A 107 -7.02 27.47 16.78
N VAL A 108 -7.51 26.69 15.82
CA VAL A 108 -6.77 25.63 15.13
C VAL A 108 -6.59 26.00 13.66
N VAL A 109 -5.41 25.69 13.14
CA VAL A 109 -5.07 25.70 11.72
C VAL A 109 -4.53 24.33 11.33
N ILE A 110 -5.00 23.77 10.23
CA ILE A 110 -4.46 22.54 9.63
C ILE A 110 -3.68 22.91 8.36
N ILE A 111 -2.44 22.43 8.25
CA ILE A 111 -1.64 22.48 7.03
C ILE A 111 -1.16 21.05 6.74
N ASP A 112 -1.67 20.44 5.68
CA ASP A 112 -1.45 19.03 5.40
C ASP A 112 -1.49 18.74 3.89
N HIS A 113 -0.85 17.66 3.47
CA HIS A 113 -0.89 17.17 2.09
C HIS A 113 -1.53 15.77 1.99
N HIS A 114 -1.98 15.18 3.09
CA HIS A 114 -2.73 13.93 3.06
C HIS A 114 -4.17 14.14 2.58
N ARG A 115 -4.88 13.03 2.32
CA ARG A 115 -6.32 13.09 2.00
C ARG A 115 -7.06 13.76 3.16
N GLN A 116 -7.94 14.71 2.87
CA GLN A 116 -8.73 15.36 3.91
C GLN A 116 -9.67 14.36 4.61
N GLU A 117 -9.54 14.27 5.92
CA GLU A 117 -10.34 13.45 6.83
C GLU A 117 -11.21 14.32 7.75
N ILE A 118 -10.71 15.51 8.10
CA ILE A 118 -11.34 16.45 9.02
C ILE A 118 -11.93 17.63 8.24
N PHE A 119 -13.22 17.91 8.44
CA PHE A 119 -13.99 18.89 7.66
C PHE A 119 -14.60 20.02 8.49
N ASP A 120 -14.53 19.93 9.81
CA ASP A 120 -15.15 20.85 10.77
C ASP A 120 -14.19 21.94 11.29
N ILE A 121 -12.92 21.94 10.84
CA ILE A 121 -11.94 22.98 11.13
C ILE A 121 -11.95 24.06 10.03
N PRO A 122 -12.36 25.32 10.34
CA PRO A 122 -12.55 26.36 9.32
C PRO A 122 -11.25 26.82 8.64
N ARG A 123 -10.12 26.82 9.37
CA ARG A 123 -8.82 27.25 8.86
C ARG A 123 -7.99 26.03 8.48
N CYS A 124 -8.15 25.58 7.26
CA CYS A 124 -7.59 24.32 6.80
C CYS A 124 -7.06 24.47 5.38
N GLU A 125 -5.80 24.12 5.16
CA GLU A 125 -5.13 24.10 3.85
C GLU A 125 -4.62 22.68 3.61
N VAL A 126 -5.38 21.90 2.82
CA VAL A 126 -5.10 20.48 2.56
C VAL A 126 -4.93 20.25 1.06
N HIS A 127 -3.76 19.77 0.63
CA HIS A 127 -3.42 19.59 -0.79
C HIS A 127 -2.94 18.16 -1.11
N PRO A 128 -3.87 17.19 -1.29
CA PRO A 128 -3.58 15.77 -1.55
C PRO A 128 -2.72 15.44 -2.77
N LYS A 129 -2.49 16.43 -3.64
CA LYS A 129 -1.75 16.27 -4.89
C LYS A 129 -0.28 16.68 -4.77
N LEU A 130 0.11 17.36 -3.70
CA LEU A 130 1.50 17.74 -3.47
C LEU A 130 2.29 16.53 -2.97
N GLY A 131 3.55 16.45 -3.40
CA GLY A 131 4.43 15.36 -3.00
C GLY A 131 4.75 15.36 -1.50
N SER A 132 4.63 16.51 -0.83
CA SER A 132 4.85 16.62 0.62
C SER A 132 4.19 17.87 1.23
N CYS A 133 3.97 17.88 2.55
CA CYS A 133 3.60 19.05 3.32
C CYS A 133 4.70 20.13 3.27
N ALA A 134 5.98 19.77 3.18
CA ALA A 134 7.06 20.75 3.03
C ALA A 134 6.89 21.59 1.76
N THR A 135 6.37 21.01 0.68
CA THR A 135 6.04 21.76 -0.54
C THR A 135 4.91 22.75 -0.32
N LEU A 136 3.88 22.36 0.43
CA LEU A 136 2.78 23.25 0.79
C LEU A 136 3.28 24.44 1.60
N VAL A 137 4.04 24.17 2.66
CA VAL A 137 4.61 25.22 3.52
C VAL A 137 5.55 26.14 2.75
N TRP A 138 6.43 25.60 1.90
CA TRP A 138 7.29 26.40 1.02
C TRP A 138 6.46 27.32 0.10
N ALA A 139 5.39 26.81 -0.51
CA ALA A 139 4.53 27.59 -1.39
C ALA A 139 3.83 28.72 -0.63
N MET A 140 3.41 28.48 0.61
CA MET A 140 2.84 29.50 1.49
C MET A 140 3.87 30.57 1.88
N LEU A 141 5.10 30.16 2.25
CA LEU A 141 6.19 31.09 2.61
C LEU A 141 6.59 31.99 1.44
N ARG A 142 6.52 31.49 0.20
CA ARG A 142 6.79 32.29 -1.01
C ARG A 142 5.80 33.44 -1.24
N GLU A 143 4.61 33.36 -0.67
CA GLU A 143 3.65 34.47 -0.71
C GLU A 143 4.02 35.60 0.26
N GLU A 144 4.90 35.33 1.23
CA GLU A 144 5.30 36.26 2.29
C GLU A 144 6.53 37.06 1.85
N SER A 145 6.30 38.15 1.11
CA SER A 145 7.34 38.98 0.47
C SER A 145 8.46 39.51 1.40
N THR A 146 8.24 39.54 2.70
CA THR A 146 9.21 40.03 3.70
C THR A 146 10.10 38.92 4.27
N TYR A 147 9.83 37.65 3.96
CA TYR A 147 10.55 36.52 4.49
C TYR A 147 11.48 35.91 3.44
N SER A 148 12.76 35.78 3.81
CA SER A 148 13.75 35.04 3.02
C SER A 148 14.04 33.74 3.74
N ILE A 149 13.73 32.62 3.10
CA ILE A 149 13.90 31.28 3.69
C ILE A 149 15.40 31.03 3.97
N PRO A 150 15.84 30.88 5.23
CA PRO A 150 17.24 30.63 5.56
C PRO A 150 17.73 29.28 5.03
N GLN A 151 19.04 29.13 4.79
CA GLN A 151 19.61 27.91 4.21
C GLN A 151 19.27 26.64 5.02
N ASP A 152 19.24 26.74 6.35
CA ASP A 152 18.89 25.61 7.21
C ASP A 152 17.43 25.17 6.99
N VAL A 153 16.51 26.12 6.88
CA VAL A 153 15.10 25.86 6.56
C VAL A 153 14.96 25.30 5.13
N GLN A 154 15.69 25.84 4.16
CA GLN A 154 15.72 25.29 2.79
C GLN A 154 16.21 23.84 2.78
N THR A 155 17.21 23.52 3.62
CA THR A 155 17.75 22.16 3.76
C THR A 155 16.74 21.22 4.39
N ALA A 156 16.03 21.65 5.43
CA ALA A 156 14.96 20.87 6.04
C ALA A 156 13.83 20.60 5.05
N LEU A 157 13.33 21.65 4.40
CA LEU A 157 12.26 21.60 3.41
C LEU A 157 12.60 20.68 2.23
N TYR A 158 13.83 20.76 1.69
CA TYR A 158 14.31 19.84 0.67
C TYR A 158 14.30 18.39 1.16
N TYR A 159 14.76 18.15 2.39
CA TYR A 159 14.84 16.80 2.95
C TYR A 159 13.45 16.20 3.21
N GLY A 160 12.49 17.00 3.66
CA GLY A 160 11.08 16.58 3.81
C GLY A 160 10.46 16.14 2.49
N LEU A 161 10.59 16.96 1.44
CA LEU A 161 10.16 16.58 0.08
C LEU A 161 10.87 15.31 -0.41
N PHE A 162 12.18 15.20 -0.20
CA PHE A 162 12.96 14.04 -0.61
C PHE A 162 12.47 12.73 0.02
N THR A 163 12.14 12.74 1.31
CA THR A 163 11.70 11.53 2.02
C THR A 163 10.29 11.10 1.62
N ASP A 164 9.38 12.04 1.45
CA ASP A 164 7.98 11.76 1.19
C ASP A 164 7.68 11.35 -0.24
N THR A 165 8.53 11.76 -1.18
CA THR A 165 8.39 11.42 -2.61
C THR A 165 9.27 10.25 -3.03
N ASN A 166 9.57 9.34 -2.11
CA ASN A 166 10.36 8.13 -2.38
C ASN A 166 11.70 8.46 -3.07
N SER A 167 12.50 9.32 -2.43
CA SER A 167 13.76 9.83 -3.00
C SER A 167 13.57 10.57 -4.34
N LEU A 168 12.51 11.37 -4.44
CA LEU A 168 12.13 12.17 -5.62
C LEU A 168 11.60 11.36 -6.82
N ALA A 169 11.40 10.04 -6.67
CA ALA A 169 10.85 9.20 -7.72
C ALA A 169 9.36 9.46 -7.98
N GLU A 170 8.63 9.92 -6.97
CA GLU A 170 7.17 10.10 -6.99
C GLU A 170 6.75 11.58 -7.11
N ILE A 171 7.62 12.43 -7.66
CA ILE A 171 7.29 13.84 -7.91
C ILE A 171 6.40 13.98 -9.14
N GLY A 172 5.13 14.29 -8.88
CA GLY A 172 4.11 14.57 -9.90
C GLY A 172 3.78 16.05 -10.06
N HIS A 173 3.68 16.81 -8.96
CA HIS A 173 3.11 18.15 -8.97
C HIS A 173 4.14 19.22 -9.41
N PRO A 174 3.75 20.22 -10.24
CA PRO A 174 4.66 21.29 -10.64
C PRO A 174 5.30 22.04 -9.48
N SER A 175 4.54 22.30 -8.39
CA SER A 175 5.08 22.97 -7.19
C SER A 175 6.23 22.23 -6.54
N ASP A 176 6.23 20.89 -6.55
CA ASP A 176 7.33 20.09 -5.98
C ASP A 176 8.62 20.34 -6.78
N LYS A 177 8.50 20.43 -8.12
CA LYS A 177 9.62 20.74 -9.02
C LYS A 177 10.10 22.17 -8.86
N ASP A 178 9.17 23.13 -8.81
CA ASP A 178 9.49 24.54 -8.59
C ASP A 178 10.22 24.73 -7.24
N MET A 179 9.82 23.97 -6.22
CA MET A 179 10.50 23.96 -4.93
C MET A 179 11.94 23.49 -5.08
N LEU A 180 12.17 22.31 -5.66
CA LEU A 180 13.52 21.79 -5.88
C LEU A 180 14.43 22.77 -6.64
N GLU A 181 13.91 23.42 -7.68
CA GLU A 181 14.67 24.38 -8.48
C GLU A 181 14.95 25.70 -7.75
N SER A 182 14.11 26.07 -6.79
CA SER A 182 14.23 27.33 -6.04
C SER A 182 15.13 27.23 -4.81
N LEU A 183 15.28 26.05 -4.22
CA LEU A 183 16.01 25.85 -2.97
C LEU A 183 17.52 25.71 -3.24
N ALA A 184 18.31 26.28 -2.33
CA ALA A 184 19.77 26.14 -2.27
C ALA A 184 20.19 25.42 -0.96
N PRO A 185 19.80 24.15 -0.76
CA PRO A 185 20.08 23.43 0.48
C PRO A 185 21.56 23.08 0.64
N ASP A 186 21.98 22.74 1.86
CA ASP A 186 23.26 22.08 2.09
C ASP A 186 23.21 20.63 1.58
N LEU A 187 23.61 20.43 0.32
CA LEU A 187 23.65 19.12 -0.32
C LEU A 187 24.59 18.13 0.38
N SER A 188 25.61 18.60 1.10
CA SER A 188 26.50 17.71 1.88
C SER A 188 25.72 17.12 3.06
N LEU A 189 24.97 17.97 3.78
CA LEU A 189 24.11 17.52 4.87
C LEU A 189 22.97 16.62 4.38
N ILE A 190 22.30 16.95 3.28
CA ILE A 190 21.30 16.08 2.64
C ILE A 190 21.90 14.70 2.35
N ASN A 191 23.09 14.66 1.73
CA ASN A 191 23.77 13.40 1.43
C ASN A 191 24.16 12.62 2.69
N ARG A 192 24.43 13.30 3.80
CA ARG A 192 24.69 12.63 5.07
C ARG A 192 23.41 12.07 5.69
N MET A 193 22.32 12.85 5.71
CA MET A 193 21.02 12.44 6.25
C MET A 193 20.43 11.25 5.48
N LYS A 194 20.45 11.28 4.14
CA LYS A 194 19.92 10.18 3.31
C LYS A 194 20.62 8.83 3.55
N ASN A 195 21.86 8.86 4.05
CA ASN A 195 22.67 7.67 4.31
C ASN A 195 22.74 7.30 5.80
N ALA A 196 22.14 8.10 6.68
CA ALA A 196 22.14 7.88 8.13
C ALA A 196 20.91 7.09 8.60
N ASN A 197 20.59 5.98 7.94
CA ASN A 197 19.33 5.24 8.20
C ASN A 197 19.46 4.15 9.28
N ILE A 198 20.67 3.70 9.60
CA ILE A 198 20.92 2.58 10.53
C ILE A 198 21.99 2.95 11.55
N THR A 199 21.87 2.41 12.78
CA THR A 199 22.89 2.55 13.82
C THR A 199 24.01 1.52 13.66
N LEU A 200 25.10 1.67 14.43
CA LEU A 200 26.14 0.63 14.50
C LEU A 200 25.60 -0.69 15.05
N ALA A 201 24.67 -0.65 16.01
CA ALA A 201 24.02 -1.85 16.54
C ALA A 201 23.15 -2.55 15.49
N ASP A 202 22.48 -1.77 14.63
CA ASP A 202 21.71 -2.29 13.51
C ASP A 202 22.63 -2.91 12.45
N MET A 203 23.75 -2.25 12.14
CA MET A 203 24.78 -2.79 11.24
C MET A 203 25.34 -4.12 11.76
N GLU A 204 25.65 -4.22 13.06
CA GLU A 204 26.07 -5.48 13.69
C GLU A 204 24.98 -6.54 13.56
N THR A 205 23.72 -6.17 13.83
CA THR A 205 22.56 -7.07 13.74
C THR A 205 22.39 -7.60 12.31
N ALA A 206 22.45 -6.72 11.31
CA ALA A 206 22.39 -7.10 9.90
C ALA A 206 23.57 -7.98 9.49
N GLY A 207 24.80 -7.63 9.89
CA GLY A 207 25.99 -8.43 9.58
C GLY A 207 25.91 -9.85 10.16
N LEU A 208 25.43 -9.99 11.40
CA LEU A 208 25.20 -11.30 12.01
C LEU A 208 24.08 -12.10 11.32
N ALA A 209 23.02 -11.42 10.87
CA ALA A 209 21.92 -12.03 10.14
C ALA A 209 22.40 -12.69 8.84
N LEU A 210 23.19 -11.95 8.06
CA LEU A 210 23.72 -12.42 6.77
C LEU A 210 24.63 -13.65 6.92
N LEU A 211 25.33 -13.80 8.05
CA LEU A 211 26.17 -14.97 8.34
C LEU A 211 25.38 -16.21 8.78
N ARG A 212 24.14 -16.04 9.27
CA ARG A 212 23.32 -17.08 9.90
C ARG A 212 22.03 -17.38 9.13
N THR A 213 22.02 -17.06 7.85
CA THR A 213 20.87 -17.28 6.97
C THR A 213 20.71 -18.77 6.67
N SER A 214 19.52 -19.31 6.91
CA SER A 214 19.13 -20.65 6.44
C SER A 214 18.60 -20.55 5.02
N HIS A 215 19.11 -21.35 4.09
CA HIS A 215 18.74 -21.33 2.68
C HIS A 215 18.20 -22.69 2.24
N ASN A 216 17.12 -22.65 1.46
CA ASN A 216 16.60 -23.81 0.75
C ASN A 216 16.86 -23.63 -0.75
N ALA A 217 17.77 -24.44 -1.29
CA ALA A 217 18.16 -24.38 -2.71
C ALA A 217 17.14 -24.98 -3.68
N VAL A 218 16.15 -25.74 -3.20
CA VAL A 218 15.11 -26.32 -4.06
C VAL A 218 14.07 -25.26 -4.43
N PHE A 219 13.66 -24.47 -3.45
CA PHE A 219 12.64 -23.43 -3.60
C PHE A 219 13.22 -22.01 -3.61
N ASN A 220 14.55 -21.87 -3.55
CA ASN A 220 15.27 -20.60 -3.53
C ASN A 220 14.71 -19.59 -2.51
N TYR A 221 14.39 -20.07 -1.30
CA TYR A 221 14.00 -19.18 -0.20
C TYR A 221 15.05 -19.15 0.90
N SER A 222 15.03 -18.09 1.70
CA SER A 222 15.81 -18.00 2.93
C SER A 222 14.98 -17.65 4.16
N VAL A 223 15.40 -18.14 5.33
CA VAL A 223 14.84 -17.78 6.62
C VAL A 223 15.99 -17.34 7.53
N THR A 224 15.89 -16.13 8.08
CA THR A 224 16.98 -15.51 8.83
C THR A 224 16.50 -14.98 10.17
N ALA A 225 17.09 -15.49 11.24
CA ALA A 225 16.89 -14.97 12.59
C ALA A 225 17.80 -13.77 12.85
N VAL A 226 17.25 -12.71 13.43
CA VAL A 226 18.02 -11.54 13.88
C VAL A 226 17.77 -11.25 15.36
N LYS A 227 18.70 -10.53 15.99
CA LYS A 227 18.54 -10.05 17.37
C LYS A 227 17.30 -9.15 17.47
N PRO A 228 16.68 -9.02 18.67
CA PRO A 228 15.61 -8.04 18.88
C PRO A 228 16.03 -6.66 18.35
N CYS A 229 15.24 -6.11 17.45
CA CYS A 229 15.53 -4.87 16.72
C CYS A 229 14.22 -4.19 16.28
N ASP A 230 14.35 -2.95 15.83
CA ASP A 230 13.23 -2.24 15.20
C ASP A 230 12.77 -2.95 13.91
N PRO A 231 11.46 -2.99 13.60
CA PRO A 231 10.96 -3.61 12.37
C PRO A 231 11.60 -3.09 11.08
N ASN A 232 12.07 -1.84 11.03
CA ASN A 232 12.78 -1.31 9.87
C ASN A 232 14.06 -2.10 9.56
N ILE A 233 14.71 -2.66 10.58
CA ILE A 233 15.91 -3.48 10.41
C ILE A 233 15.57 -4.85 9.83
N LEU A 234 14.42 -5.44 10.18
CA LEU A 234 13.92 -6.65 9.51
C LEU A 234 13.76 -6.39 8.01
N GLY A 235 13.17 -5.24 7.67
CA GLY A 235 13.01 -4.79 6.29
C GLY A 235 14.34 -4.61 5.57
N PHE A 236 15.30 -3.92 6.18
CA PHE A 236 16.63 -3.69 5.64
C PHE A 236 17.39 -5.00 5.36
N VAL A 237 17.40 -5.93 6.32
CA VAL A 237 18.04 -7.24 6.13
C VAL A 237 17.33 -8.05 5.05
N SER A 238 16.00 -7.96 4.96
CA SER A 238 15.24 -8.63 3.89
C SER A 238 15.58 -8.05 2.51
N ASP A 239 15.73 -6.72 2.41
CA ASP A 239 16.11 -6.04 1.17
C ASP A 239 17.54 -6.40 0.74
N LEU A 240 18.44 -6.74 1.67
CA LEU A 240 19.75 -7.32 1.34
C LEU A 240 19.64 -8.79 0.91
N ALA A 241 18.87 -9.59 1.65
CA ALA A 241 18.73 -11.03 1.39
C ALA A 241 18.12 -11.33 0.01
N ILE A 242 17.12 -10.55 -0.42
CA ILE A 242 16.44 -10.73 -1.71
C ILE A 242 17.30 -10.34 -2.92
N GLN A 243 18.43 -9.65 -2.71
CA GLN A 243 19.39 -9.33 -3.77
C GLN A 243 20.40 -10.46 -4.05
N VAL A 244 20.37 -11.53 -3.25
CA VAL A 244 21.20 -12.71 -3.48
C VAL A 244 20.61 -13.51 -4.64
N ASP A 245 21.41 -13.84 -5.64
CA ASP A 245 21.00 -14.54 -6.87
C ASP A 245 20.24 -15.86 -6.63
N ALA A 246 20.57 -16.58 -5.56
CA ALA A 246 19.93 -17.81 -5.14
C ALA A 246 18.71 -17.64 -4.21
N VAL A 247 18.26 -16.40 -3.96
CA VAL A 247 17.14 -16.09 -3.05
C VAL A 247 16.07 -15.31 -3.80
N SER A 248 14.97 -16.00 -4.09
CA SER A 248 13.76 -15.46 -4.74
C SER A 248 12.66 -15.03 -3.76
N SER A 249 12.75 -15.51 -2.52
CA SER A 249 11.87 -15.14 -1.41
C SER A 249 12.63 -15.22 -0.09
N CYS A 250 12.39 -14.31 0.84
CA CYS A 250 13.05 -14.39 2.14
C CYS A 250 12.13 -13.99 3.29
N VAL A 251 12.33 -14.63 4.44
CA VAL A 251 11.70 -14.29 5.71
C VAL A 251 12.79 -13.92 6.72
N VAL A 252 12.73 -12.70 7.22
CA VAL A 252 13.64 -12.23 8.28
C VAL A 252 12.82 -11.96 9.53
N PHE A 253 13.22 -12.50 10.66
CA PHE A 253 12.43 -12.41 11.89
C PHE A 253 13.27 -12.12 13.12
N ASN A 254 12.63 -11.54 14.13
CA ASN A 254 13.17 -11.46 15.48
C ASN A 254 12.13 -11.90 16.52
N ILE A 255 12.64 -12.29 17.68
CA ILE A 255 11.81 -12.65 18.83
C ILE A 255 11.75 -11.44 19.76
N ILE A 256 10.55 -11.01 20.11
CA ILE A 256 10.28 -9.96 21.09
C ILE A 256 9.44 -10.54 22.24
N ASN A 257 9.28 -9.79 23.33
CA ASN A 257 8.59 -10.28 24.54
C ASN A 257 7.18 -10.83 24.29
N GLN A 258 6.48 -10.34 23.26
CA GLN A 258 5.10 -10.72 22.98
C GLN A 258 4.97 -11.81 21.90
N GLY A 259 6.06 -12.17 21.21
CA GLY A 259 5.99 -13.07 20.05
C GLY A 259 7.10 -12.85 19.03
N ILE A 260 6.81 -13.17 17.78
CA ILE A 260 7.76 -13.09 16.67
C ILE A 260 7.30 -12.00 15.70
N LYS A 261 8.15 -11.01 15.43
CA LYS A 261 7.95 -10.11 14.30
C LYS A 261 8.76 -10.61 13.12
N PHE A 262 8.17 -10.55 11.93
CA PHE A 262 8.85 -10.99 10.72
C PHE A 262 8.53 -10.08 9.53
N SER A 263 9.47 -10.04 8.59
CA SER A 263 9.41 -9.35 7.31
C SER A 263 9.55 -10.38 6.21
N VAL A 264 8.75 -10.24 5.14
CA VAL A 264 8.75 -11.10 3.97
C VAL A 264 9.10 -10.26 2.74
N ARG A 265 9.96 -10.80 1.88
CA ARG A 265 10.19 -10.30 0.52
C ARG A 265 10.01 -11.41 -0.48
N SER A 266 9.52 -11.05 -1.66
CA SER A 266 9.51 -11.90 -2.83
C SER A 266 9.80 -11.08 -4.08
N CYS A 267 10.54 -11.67 -5.02
CA CYS A 267 10.81 -11.11 -6.34
C CYS A 267 10.33 -12.01 -7.49
N VAL A 268 9.55 -13.05 -7.19
CA VAL A 268 8.99 -13.98 -8.18
C VAL A 268 7.46 -13.91 -8.20
N GLN A 269 6.88 -14.15 -9.37
CA GLN A 269 5.44 -13.92 -9.61
C GLN A 269 4.53 -14.95 -8.94
N ASP A 270 5.01 -16.17 -8.70
CA ASP A 270 4.29 -17.28 -8.09
C ASP A 270 4.31 -17.29 -6.55
N VAL A 271 4.98 -16.30 -5.97
CA VAL A 271 5.06 -16.08 -4.53
C VAL A 271 4.75 -14.63 -4.22
N MET A 272 3.54 -14.35 -3.75
CA MET A 272 3.21 -13.03 -3.23
C MET A 272 3.59 -12.92 -1.74
N ALA A 273 4.36 -11.90 -1.38
CA ALA A 273 4.89 -11.71 -0.04
C ALA A 273 3.79 -11.51 1.02
N ASN A 274 2.72 -10.79 0.67
CA ASN A 274 1.54 -10.59 1.53
C ASN A 274 0.80 -11.90 1.81
N GLU A 275 0.59 -12.74 0.79
CA GLU A 275 -0.02 -14.06 0.93
C GLU A 275 0.85 -14.99 1.78
N MET A 276 2.16 -15.05 1.51
CA MET A 276 3.10 -15.82 2.31
C MET A 276 3.09 -15.35 3.77
N ALA A 277 3.05 -14.04 4.03
CA ALA A 277 2.99 -13.50 5.38
C ALA A 277 1.70 -13.93 6.10
N ALA A 278 0.55 -13.85 5.42
CA ALA A 278 -0.73 -14.31 5.96
C ALA A 278 -0.70 -15.83 6.25
N PHE A 279 -0.15 -16.63 5.33
CA PHE A 279 -0.01 -18.08 5.48
C PHE A 279 0.88 -18.46 6.68
N ILE A 280 2.02 -17.79 6.84
CA ILE A 280 2.95 -18.03 7.96
C ILE A 280 2.27 -17.73 9.31
N ALA A 281 1.49 -16.66 9.37
CA ALA A 281 0.85 -16.20 10.61
C ALA A 281 -0.53 -16.82 10.87
N ALA A 282 -1.07 -17.61 9.93
CA ALA A 282 -2.40 -18.21 10.06
C ALA A 282 -2.58 -18.90 11.42
N ASP A 283 -3.72 -18.67 12.06
CA ASP A 283 -4.14 -19.21 13.36
C ASP A 283 -3.30 -18.81 14.59
N VAL A 284 -2.14 -18.18 14.41
CA VAL A 284 -1.22 -17.80 15.50
C VAL A 284 -0.89 -16.31 15.53
N GLY A 285 -1.41 -15.52 14.60
CA GLY A 285 -1.05 -14.11 14.45
C GLY A 285 -1.72 -13.42 13.28
N SER A 286 -1.04 -12.41 12.74
CA SER A 286 -1.48 -11.63 11.58
C SER A 286 -0.30 -11.36 10.65
N GLY A 287 -0.56 -11.39 9.35
CA GLY A 287 0.43 -11.07 8.32
C GLY A 287 -0.24 -10.42 7.11
N GLY A 288 0.48 -9.52 6.45
CA GLY A 288 -0.03 -8.77 5.31
C GLY A 288 0.98 -7.76 4.78
N GLY A 289 0.58 -7.01 3.76
CA GLY A 289 1.42 -6.02 3.08
C GLY A 289 1.18 -6.02 1.58
N HIS A 290 2.24 -5.76 0.83
CA HIS A 290 2.23 -5.74 -0.64
C HIS A 290 2.73 -7.06 -1.24
N VAL A 291 2.53 -7.23 -2.55
CA VAL A 291 2.93 -8.41 -3.32
C VAL A 291 4.43 -8.72 -3.24
N SER A 292 5.29 -7.70 -3.10
CA SER A 292 6.75 -7.87 -3.04
C SER A 292 7.33 -7.65 -1.64
N LYS A 293 6.64 -6.90 -0.77
CA LYS A 293 7.09 -6.55 0.58
C LYS A 293 5.93 -6.67 1.57
N ALA A 294 6.09 -7.54 2.54
CA ALA A 294 5.10 -7.77 3.58
C ALA A 294 5.76 -8.00 4.93
N GLY A 295 4.93 -8.15 5.96
CA GLY A 295 5.39 -8.51 7.29
C GLY A 295 4.26 -9.04 8.13
N GLY A 296 4.58 -9.40 9.36
CA GLY A 296 3.58 -9.90 10.28
C GLY A 296 4.11 -10.07 11.69
N PHE A 297 3.19 -10.56 12.52
CA PHE A 297 3.42 -10.84 13.92
C PHE A 297 2.76 -12.17 14.29
N ILE A 298 3.50 -13.05 14.95
CA ILE A 298 3.01 -14.29 15.56
C ILE A 298 3.02 -14.10 17.07
N ALA A 299 1.87 -14.30 17.72
CA ALA A 299 1.75 -14.19 19.17
C ALA A 299 2.37 -15.42 19.86
N GLU A 300 3.23 -15.20 20.86
CA GLU A 300 3.90 -16.29 21.59
C GLU A 300 2.88 -17.24 22.23
N SER A 301 1.79 -16.69 22.80
CA SER A 301 0.74 -17.48 23.45
C SER A 301 0.03 -18.42 22.48
N ALA A 302 -0.31 -17.94 21.28
CA ALA A 302 -0.99 -18.74 20.27
C ALA A 302 -0.05 -19.78 19.66
N LEU A 303 1.21 -19.39 19.40
CA LEU A 303 2.24 -20.32 18.93
C LEU A 303 2.45 -21.48 19.91
N ARG A 304 2.58 -21.20 21.21
CA ARG A 304 2.80 -22.25 22.23
C ARG A 304 1.59 -23.17 22.43
N LEU A 305 0.38 -22.68 22.16
CA LEU A 305 -0.81 -23.51 22.22
C LEU A 305 -0.84 -24.56 21.09
N GLN A 306 -0.43 -24.17 19.88
CA GLN A 306 -0.42 -25.06 18.72
C GLN A 306 0.85 -25.91 18.61
N GLU A 307 2.01 -25.31 18.91
CA GLU A 307 3.33 -25.87 18.68
C GLU A 307 4.19 -25.72 19.95
N PRO A 308 3.95 -26.55 20.99
CA PRO A 308 4.52 -26.32 22.32
C PRO A 308 6.05 -26.42 22.39
N THR A 309 6.66 -27.13 21.44
CA THR A 309 8.08 -27.52 21.49
C THR A 309 8.92 -26.92 20.36
N LEU A 310 8.32 -26.36 19.31
CA LEU A 310 9.08 -25.79 18.19
C LEU A 310 9.73 -24.45 18.59
N SER A 311 10.99 -24.29 18.20
CA SER A 311 11.63 -22.98 18.21
C SER A 311 10.96 -22.07 17.17
N ALA A 312 11.06 -20.75 17.36
CA ALA A 312 10.56 -19.76 16.39
C ALA A 312 11.12 -20.01 14.98
N GLU A 313 12.42 -20.30 14.89
CA GLU A 313 13.10 -20.60 13.63
C GLU A 313 12.56 -21.88 12.97
N ALA A 314 12.41 -22.96 13.74
CA ALA A 314 11.90 -24.22 13.22
C ALA A 314 10.43 -24.11 12.77
N PHE A 315 9.62 -23.35 13.51
CA PHE A 315 8.24 -23.04 13.12
C PHE A 315 8.20 -22.25 11.80
N LEU A 316 8.99 -21.20 11.67
CA LEU A 316 9.04 -20.40 10.44
C LEU A 316 9.58 -21.20 9.25
N LEU A 317 10.63 -21.99 9.43
CA LEU A 317 11.14 -22.89 8.39
C LEU A 317 10.07 -23.88 7.94
N LYS A 318 9.32 -24.48 8.88
CA LYS A 318 8.20 -25.39 8.59
C LYS A 318 7.12 -24.67 7.78
N ARG A 319 6.65 -23.51 8.25
CA ARG A 319 5.59 -22.73 7.59
C ARG A 319 5.99 -22.24 6.21
N VAL A 320 7.21 -21.72 6.05
CA VAL A 320 7.72 -21.28 4.74
C VAL A 320 7.84 -22.48 3.82
N HIS A 321 8.36 -23.62 4.28
CA HIS A 321 8.44 -24.82 3.46
C HIS A 321 7.05 -25.30 3.00
N GLN A 322 6.08 -25.35 3.91
CA GLN A 322 4.68 -25.69 3.63
C GLN A 322 4.08 -24.76 2.58
N TYR A 323 4.36 -23.46 2.65
CA TYR A 323 3.89 -22.51 1.64
C TYR A 323 4.36 -22.87 0.22
N PHE A 324 5.56 -23.43 0.07
CA PHE A 324 6.06 -23.85 -1.24
C PHE A 324 5.58 -25.24 -1.67
N THR A 325 5.19 -26.12 -0.74
CA THR A 325 4.81 -27.51 -1.05
C THR A 325 3.31 -27.76 -1.11
N ASP A 326 2.52 -26.93 -0.43
CA ASP A 326 1.10 -27.19 -0.22
C ASP A 326 0.23 -26.62 -1.35
N PHE A 327 0.79 -25.74 -2.19
CA PHE A 327 0.09 -25.16 -3.33
C PHE A 327 0.38 -25.93 -4.63
N ASP A 328 -0.67 -26.19 -5.40
CA ASP A 328 -0.53 -26.56 -6.81
C ASP A 328 -0.46 -25.28 -7.65
N ILE A 329 0.51 -25.20 -8.57
CA ILE A 329 0.67 -24.05 -9.47
C ILE A 329 0.33 -24.48 -10.89
N ILE A 330 -0.69 -23.87 -11.46
CA ILE A 330 -1.17 -24.13 -12.81
C ILE A 330 -0.92 -22.90 -13.66
N ASN A 331 -0.18 -23.08 -14.75
CA ASN A 331 0.01 -22.03 -15.75
C ASN A 331 -0.74 -22.40 -17.03
N SER A 332 -1.81 -21.66 -17.31
CA SER A 332 -2.71 -21.91 -18.44
C SER A 332 -2.01 -21.95 -19.81
N ARG A 333 -0.88 -21.27 -19.97
CA ARG A 333 -0.13 -21.22 -21.23
C ARG A 333 0.84 -22.40 -21.42
N SER A 334 1.23 -23.08 -20.34
CA SER A 334 2.29 -24.10 -20.38
C SER A 334 1.91 -25.46 -19.79
N HIS A 335 0.87 -25.55 -18.97
CA HIS A 335 0.37 -26.80 -18.42
C HIS A 335 -0.62 -27.49 -19.37
N ASN A 336 -0.39 -28.77 -19.63
CA ASN A 336 -1.38 -29.64 -20.25
C ASN A 336 -2.23 -30.27 -19.13
N ILE A 337 -3.41 -29.70 -18.88
CA ILE A 337 -4.31 -30.17 -17.83
C ILE A 337 -5.01 -31.44 -18.32
N ASP A 338 -4.98 -32.51 -17.53
CA ASP A 338 -5.69 -33.75 -17.87
C ASP A 338 -7.20 -33.55 -17.74
N THR A 339 -7.86 -33.40 -18.88
CA THR A 339 -9.30 -33.22 -18.96
C THR A 339 -10.08 -34.52 -18.78
N ALA A 340 -9.44 -35.69 -18.78
CA ALA A 340 -10.13 -36.98 -18.76
C ALA A 340 -10.87 -37.25 -17.44
N ALA A 341 -10.39 -36.68 -16.33
CA ALA A 341 -11.01 -36.79 -15.01
C ALA A 341 -12.03 -35.68 -14.72
N MET A 342 -12.18 -34.69 -15.60
CA MET A 342 -13.06 -33.54 -15.37
C MET A 342 -14.50 -33.83 -15.78
N SER A 343 -15.45 -33.30 -15.02
CA SER A 343 -16.87 -33.44 -15.32
C SER A 343 -17.37 -32.29 -16.18
N LYS A 344 -18.35 -32.56 -17.04
CA LYS A 344 -18.95 -31.55 -17.92
C LYS A 344 -20.08 -30.82 -17.20
N TYR A 345 -20.06 -29.50 -17.29
CA TYR A 345 -21.07 -28.62 -16.73
C TYR A 345 -21.55 -27.61 -17.76
N GLN A 346 -22.78 -27.14 -17.59
CA GLN A 346 -23.41 -26.11 -18.40
C GLN A 346 -23.56 -24.83 -17.57
N LYS A 347 -23.31 -23.67 -18.18
CA LYS A 347 -23.55 -22.38 -17.52
C LYS A 347 -25.04 -22.15 -17.33
N LYS A 348 -25.42 -21.80 -16.10
CA LYS A 348 -26.77 -21.34 -15.77
C LYS A 348 -27.00 -19.93 -16.33
N PRO A 349 -28.26 -19.57 -16.64
CA PRO A 349 -28.61 -18.24 -17.10
C PRO A 349 -28.58 -17.25 -15.92
N VAL A 350 -27.38 -16.82 -15.52
CA VAL A 350 -27.16 -15.80 -14.49
C VAL A 350 -26.79 -14.48 -15.17
N THR A 351 -27.39 -13.38 -14.73
CA THR A 351 -27.06 -12.04 -15.24
C THR A 351 -25.74 -11.55 -14.66
N LEU A 352 -24.71 -11.50 -15.49
CA LEU A 352 -23.40 -10.93 -15.19
C LEU A 352 -23.33 -9.47 -15.66
N GLY A 353 -22.34 -8.73 -15.17
CA GLY A 353 -22.03 -7.41 -15.70
C GLY A 353 -21.02 -7.49 -16.84
N TYR A 354 -21.12 -6.58 -17.80
CA TYR A 354 -20.08 -6.37 -18.79
C TYR A 354 -20.03 -4.91 -19.24
N LEU A 355 -18.90 -4.49 -19.81
CA LEU A 355 -18.78 -3.22 -20.51
C LEU A 355 -17.66 -3.24 -21.55
N PRO A 356 -17.81 -2.57 -22.70
CA PRO A 356 -16.71 -2.37 -23.63
C PRO A 356 -15.58 -1.57 -22.98
N SER A 357 -14.32 -1.98 -23.15
CA SER A 357 -13.19 -1.24 -22.57
C SER A 357 -13.09 0.20 -23.08
N LEU A 358 -13.46 0.43 -24.35
CA LEU A 358 -13.52 1.78 -24.95
C LEU A 358 -14.63 2.68 -24.38
N ALA A 359 -15.57 2.15 -23.59
CA ALA A 359 -16.52 2.98 -22.85
C ALA A 359 -15.88 3.66 -21.62
N LEU A 360 -14.70 3.18 -21.20
CA LEU A 360 -13.96 3.70 -20.06
C LEU A 360 -12.79 4.60 -20.49
N ALA A 361 -12.02 4.19 -21.49
CA ALA A 361 -10.81 4.90 -21.91
C ALA A 361 -10.57 4.82 -23.41
N GLU A 362 -9.74 5.71 -23.95
CA GLU A 362 -9.34 5.68 -25.36
C GLU A 362 -8.47 4.46 -25.67
N SER A 363 -8.54 3.97 -26.91
CA SER A 363 -7.77 2.81 -27.36
C SER A 363 -6.26 2.98 -27.07
N GLY A 364 -5.65 1.95 -26.49
CA GLY A 364 -4.25 1.96 -26.06
C GLY A 364 -4.00 2.54 -24.66
N SER A 365 -5.03 3.05 -23.98
CA SER A 365 -4.92 3.49 -22.59
C SER A 365 -5.01 2.31 -21.62
N GLU A 366 -4.29 2.39 -20.50
CA GLU A 366 -4.39 1.43 -19.41
C GLU A 366 -5.58 1.76 -18.50
N ILE A 367 -6.40 0.74 -18.22
CA ILE A 367 -7.53 0.78 -17.30
C ILE A 367 -7.17 -0.10 -16.12
N ARG A 368 -7.04 0.48 -14.92
CA ARG A 368 -6.84 -0.30 -13.69
C ARG A 368 -8.18 -0.57 -13.03
N VAL A 369 -8.50 -1.84 -12.78
CA VAL A 369 -9.68 -2.23 -12.02
C VAL A 369 -9.25 -2.85 -10.70
N ARG A 370 -9.61 -2.21 -9.59
CA ARG A 370 -9.39 -2.75 -8.25
C ARG A 370 -10.48 -3.74 -7.90
N THR A 371 -10.10 -4.95 -7.50
CA THR A 371 -10.97 -6.02 -7.01
C THR A 371 -10.53 -6.44 -5.60
N LEU A 372 -11.25 -7.39 -4.98
CA LEU A 372 -10.83 -7.95 -3.69
C LEU A 372 -9.57 -8.82 -3.85
N GLU A 373 -9.41 -9.45 -5.02
CA GLU A 373 -8.33 -10.35 -5.39
C GLU A 373 -7.05 -9.61 -5.84
N GLY A 374 -7.16 -8.31 -6.14
CA GLY A 374 -6.05 -7.47 -6.57
C GLY A 374 -6.42 -6.43 -7.61
N ASP A 375 -5.44 -5.61 -7.98
CA ASP A 375 -5.57 -4.67 -9.10
C ASP A 375 -5.33 -5.41 -10.42
N LEU A 376 -6.22 -5.23 -11.38
CA LEU A 376 -6.12 -5.76 -12.73
C LEU A 376 -5.92 -4.63 -13.73
N ASP A 377 -4.83 -4.67 -14.49
CA ASP A 377 -4.53 -3.69 -15.54
C ASP A 377 -4.95 -4.22 -16.92
N ILE A 378 -5.83 -3.48 -17.59
CA ILE A 378 -6.43 -3.85 -18.88
C ILE A 378 -6.10 -2.78 -19.93
N LEU A 379 -5.53 -3.18 -21.05
CA LEU A 379 -5.30 -2.28 -22.18
C LEU A 379 -6.60 -2.10 -22.98
N ALA A 380 -7.09 -0.86 -23.06
CA ALA A 380 -8.32 -0.53 -23.76
C ALA A 380 -8.17 -0.78 -25.27
N SER A 381 -9.12 -1.50 -25.88
CA SER A 381 -9.16 -1.72 -27.33
C SER A 381 -10.57 -2.04 -27.81
N ASP A 382 -10.81 -1.92 -29.11
CA ASP A 382 -12.09 -2.24 -29.76
C ASP A 382 -12.50 -3.71 -29.62
N ASN A 383 -11.53 -4.59 -29.38
CA ASN A 383 -11.70 -6.02 -29.27
C ASN A 383 -11.79 -6.52 -27.82
N VAL A 384 -11.72 -5.66 -26.80
CA VAL A 384 -11.73 -6.08 -25.39
C VAL A 384 -12.97 -5.56 -24.67
N TYR A 385 -13.75 -6.49 -24.12
CA TYR A 385 -14.80 -6.22 -23.14
C TYR A 385 -14.30 -6.61 -21.74
N ILE A 386 -14.84 -5.96 -20.73
CA ILE A 386 -14.56 -6.23 -19.33
C ILE A 386 -15.80 -6.91 -18.74
N MET A 387 -15.61 -8.11 -18.20
CA MET A 387 -16.66 -8.88 -17.52
C MET A 387 -16.61 -8.62 -16.02
N ILE A 388 -17.79 -8.60 -15.40
CA ILE A 388 -17.97 -8.46 -13.95
C ILE A 388 -18.79 -9.67 -13.51
N GLY A 389 -18.16 -10.55 -12.74
CA GLY A 389 -18.83 -11.72 -12.21
C GLY A 389 -19.65 -11.44 -10.95
N ILE A 390 -20.23 -12.48 -10.39
CA ILE A 390 -21.21 -12.34 -9.30
C ILE A 390 -20.57 -12.05 -7.94
N GLN A 391 -19.27 -12.24 -7.76
CA GLN A 391 -18.55 -11.91 -6.52
C GLN A 391 -17.72 -10.64 -6.64
N GLY A 392 -17.83 -9.91 -7.75
CA GLY A 392 -17.01 -8.74 -8.02
C GLY A 392 -15.67 -9.10 -8.66
N GLU A 393 -15.47 -10.34 -9.08
CA GLU A 393 -14.34 -10.70 -9.91
C GLU A 393 -14.45 -9.99 -11.27
N VAL A 394 -13.32 -9.46 -11.76
CA VAL A 394 -13.25 -8.74 -13.04
C VAL A 394 -12.23 -9.41 -13.95
N TYR A 395 -12.59 -9.58 -15.23
CA TYR A 395 -11.69 -10.19 -16.22
C TYR A 395 -11.99 -9.67 -17.64
N PRO A 396 -10.97 -9.51 -18.50
CA PRO A 396 -11.18 -9.13 -19.88
C PRO A 396 -11.63 -10.34 -20.70
N ILE A 397 -12.41 -10.08 -21.75
CA ILE A 397 -12.83 -11.06 -22.75
C ILE A 397 -12.73 -10.44 -24.13
N GLU A 398 -12.31 -11.22 -25.12
CA GLU A 398 -12.38 -10.77 -26.51
C GLU A 398 -13.83 -10.58 -26.95
N ARG A 399 -14.09 -9.49 -27.67
CA ARG A 399 -15.42 -9.13 -28.16
C ARG A 399 -16.08 -10.25 -28.95
N SER A 400 -15.35 -10.90 -29.86
CA SER A 400 -15.85 -12.03 -30.66
C SER A 400 -16.27 -13.21 -29.77
N VAL A 401 -15.51 -13.48 -28.71
CA VAL A 401 -15.79 -14.55 -27.75
C VAL A 401 -17.00 -14.20 -26.88
N PHE A 402 -17.14 -12.93 -26.50
CA PHE A 402 -18.32 -12.43 -25.80
C PHE A 402 -19.59 -12.60 -26.65
N GLU A 403 -19.58 -12.09 -27.87
CA GLU A 403 -20.72 -12.13 -28.80
C GLU A 403 -21.13 -13.58 -29.14
N ALA A 404 -20.19 -14.53 -29.11
CA ALA A 404 -20.47 -15.95 -29.30
C ALA A 404 -20.93 -16.69 -28.04
N SER A 405 -20.79 -16.11 -26.85
CA SER A 405 -21.05 -16.80 -25.57
C SER A 405 -22.13 -16.15 -24.71
N TYR A 406 -22.50 -14.89 -24.96
CA TYR A 406 -23.40 -14.11 -24.11
C TYR A 406 -24.40 -13.28 -24.92
N ASP A 407 -25.63 -13.20 -24.41
CA ASP A 407 -26.65 -12.27 -24.90
C ASP A 407 -26.75 -11.07 -23.95
N THR A 408 -26.86 -9.86 -24.52
CA THR A 408 -27.03 -8.63 -23.74
C THR A 408 -28.43 -8.53 -23.17
N THR A 409 -28.58 -7.96 -21.97
CA THR A 409 -29.88 -7.80 -21.31
C THR A 409 -29.96 -6.52 -20.50
N ASP A 410 -31.17 -5.98 -20.34
CA ASP A 410 -31.48 -4.86 -19.46
C ASP A 410 -31.76 -5.31 -18.01
N ALA A 411 -31.67 -6.62 -17.72
CA ALA A 411 -31.84 -7.15 -16.38
C ALA A 411 -30.73 -6.65 -15.43
N ALA A 412 -31.08 -6.47 -14.15
CA ALA A 412 -30.13 -6.08 -13.13
C ALA A 412 -29.00 -7.10 -13.00
N ILE A 413 -27.77 -6.60 -12.89
CA ILE A 413 -26.57 -7.41 -12.66
C ILE A 413 -26.69 -8.11 -11.30
N THR A 414 -26.50 -9.43 -11.29
CA THR A 414 -26.45 -10.19 -10.05
C THR A 414 -25.06 -10.00 -9.43
N LEU A 415 -25.00 -9.33 -8.26
CA LEU A 415 -23.76 -9.14 -7.53
C LEU A 415 -23.97 -9.45 -6.05
N ILE A 416 -23.13 -10.35 -5.53
CA ILE A 416 -23.04 -10.84 -4.17
C ILE A 416 -21.56 -10.73 -3.77
N ALA A 417 -21.09 -9.48 -3.65
CA ALA A 417 -19.68 -9.16 -3.41
C ALA A 417 -19.50 -8.42 -2.08
N GLU A 418 -18.45 -8.75 -1.35
CA GLU A 418 -18.02 -7.96 -0.17
C GLU A 418 -17.42 -6.60 -0.58
N TYR A 419 -16.89 -6.52 -1.80
CA TYR A 419 -16.31 -5.33 -2.38
C TYR A 419 -16.83 -5.12 -3.81
N ILE A 420 -17.34 -3.92 -4.11
CA ILE A 420 -17.74 -3.54 -5.46
C ILE A 420 -16.49 -3.03 -6.20
N PRO A 421 -16.11 -3.62 -7.35
CA PRO A 421 -14.90 -3.23 -8.05
C PRO A 421 -14.91 -1.77 -8.49
N ARG A 422 -13.73 -1.14 -8.46
CA ARG A 422 -13.56 0.27 -8.83
C ARG A 422 -12.59 0.41 -9.98
N VAL A 423 -12.96 1.26 -10.94
CA VAL A 423 -12.10 1.62 -12.07
C VAL A 423 -11.25 2.83 -11.68
N TYR A 424 -9.97 2.80 -12.02
CA TYR A 424 -9.02 3.89 -11.92
C TYR A 424 -8.43 4.14 -13.31
N LEU A 425 -8.64 5.36 -13.81
CA LEU A 425 -8.14 5.79 -15.12
C LEU A 425 -6.97 6.74 -14.93
N SER A 426 -5.75 6.22 -15.10
CA SER A 426 -4.50 6.96 -14.84
C SER A 426 -4.39 8.25 -15.67
N ALA A 427 -4.87 8.23 -16.92
CA ALA A 427 -4.80 9.39 -17.82
C ALA A 427 -5.74 10.54 -17.43
N SER A 428 -6.83 10.27 -16.71
CA SER A 428 -7.87 11.25 -16.40
C SER A 428 -8.09 11.49 -14.91
N GLU A 429 -7.31 10.83 -14.03
CA GLU A 429 -7.46 10.84 -12.56
C GLU A 429 -8.89 10.53 -12.08
N GLN A 430 -9.66 9.79 -12.87
CA GLN A 430 -11.03 9.42 -12.50
C GLN A 430 -11.03 8.10 -11.74
N ASN A 431 -11.84 8.03 -10.68
CA ASN A 431 -12.23 6.76 -10.07
C ASN A 431 -13.74 6.69 -9.84
N PHE A 432 -14.32 5.52 -10.07
CA PHE A 432 -15.76 5.27 -9.90
C PHE A 432 -16.01 3.76 -9.75
N GLU A 433 -17.21 3.40 -9.26
CA GLU A 433 -17.62 1.99 -9.18
C GLU A 433 -17.92 1.46 -10.58
N ILE A 434 -17.42 0.27 -10.90
CA ILE A 434 -17.53 -0.28 -12.26
C ILE A 434 -18.99 -0.48 -12.70
N LEU A 435 -19.88 -0.75 -11.75
CA LEU A 435 -21.31 -0.99 -11.98
C LEU A 435 -22.05 0.24 -12.49
N GLU A 436 -21.56 1.46 -12.21
CA GLU A 436 -22.20 2.70 -12.68
C GLU A 436 -22.26 2.79 -14.21
N ARG A 437 -21.38 2.02 -14.90
CA ARG A 437 -21.24 2.02 -16.36
C ARG A 437 -21.38 0.64 -16.99
N ALA A 438 -21.72 -0.38 -16.19
CA ALA A 438 -21.86 -1.74 -16.67
C ALA A 438 -23.28 -2.04 -17.16
N ALA A 439 -23.40 -2.89 -18.17
CA ALA A 439 -24.65 -3.44 -18.66
C ALA A 439 -24.78 -4.93 -18.28
N GLY A 440 -25.99 -5.47 -18.30
CA GLY A 440 -26.25 -6.88 -18.02
C GLY A 440 -25.98 -7.78 -19.22
N CYS A 441 -25.48 -8.98 -18.99
CA CYS A 441 -25.39 -10.05 -19.99
C CYS A 441 -25.70 -11.41 -19.37
N VAL A 442 -26.17 -12.36 -20.17
CA VAL A 442 -26.51 -13.73 -19.73
C VAL A 442 -25.81 -14.72 -20.64
N ALA A 443 -25.22 -15.77 -20.07
CA ALA A 443 -24.58 -16.82 -20.85
C ALA A 443 -25.59 -17.52 -21.77
N GLN A 444 -25.22 -17.73 -23.02
CA GLN A 444 -26.02 -18.50 -23.98
C GLN A 444 -26.14 -19.95 -23.51
N SER A 445 -27.30 -20.56 -23.75
CA SER A 445 -27.67 -21.86 -23.19
C SER A 445 -26.81 -23.04 -23.64
N HIS A 446 -25.85 -22.88 -24.56
CA HIS A 446 -24.98 -23.97 -25.03
C HIS A 446 -23.53 -23.85 -24.56
N VAL A 447 -23.22 -22.90 -23.67
CA VAL A 447 -21.85 -22.73 -23.15
C VAL A 447 -21.57 -23.78 -22.08
N SER A 448 -20.74 -24.76 -22.44
CA SER A 448 -20.25 -25.81 -21.55
C SER A 448 -18.81 -25.57 -21.11
N VAL A 449 -18.50 -26.06 -19.91
CA VAL A 449 -17.18 -26.07 -19.31
C VAL A 449 -16.85 -27.47 -18.81
N LEU A 450 -15.57 -27.74 -18.67
CA LEU A 450 -15.07 -28.85 -17.87
C LEU A 450 -14.67 -28.30 -16.50
N ALA A 451 -15.04 -28.99 -15.43
CA ALA A 451 -14.65 -28.58 -14.09
C ALA A 451 -14.31 -29.77 -13.19
N THR A 452 -13.41 -29.53 -12.25
CA THR A 452 -13.05 -30.48 -11.19
C THR A 452 -12.79 -29.70 -9.91
N PRO A 453 -13.21 -30.21 -8.73
CA PRO A 453 -12.79 -29.63 -7.48
C PRO A 453 -11.27 -29.78 -7.31
N THR A 454 -10.64 -28.76 -6.74
CA THR A 454 -9.22 -28.76 -6.36
C THR A 454 -9.05 -29.53 -5.06
N GLU A 455 -8.01 -30.35 -4.97
CA GLU A 455 -7.70 -31.10 -3.74
C GLU A 455 -6.83 -30.29 -2.77
N LYS A 456 -6.08 -29.32 -3.30
CA LYS A 456 -5.13 -28.47 -2.58
C LYS A 456 -5.39 -27.00 -2.86
N PRO A 457 -4.87 -26.09 -2.01
CA PRO A 457 -4.72 -24.69 -2.40
C PRO A 457 -4.07 -24.61 -3.78
N THR A 458 -4.67 -23.85 -4.70
CA THR A 458 -4.24 -23.83 -6.11
C THR A 458 -4.03 -22.40 -6.56
N LYS A 459 -2.93 -22.14 -7.26
CA LYS A 459 -2.61 -20.87 -7.91
C LYS A 459 -2.75 -21.04 -9.42
N VAL A 460 -3.62 -20.25 -10.04
CA VAL A 460 -3.83 -20.28 -11.49
C VAL A 460 -3.35 -18.98 -12.13
N PHE A 461 -2.33 -19.10 -12.97
CA PHE A 461 -1.92 -18.06 -13.91
C PHE A 461 -2.80 -18.16 -15.15
N THR A 462 -3.74 -17.24 -15.28
CA THR A 462 -4.70 -17.20 -16.39
C THR A 462 -4.06 -16.58 -17.62
N LYS A 463 -4.61 -16.86 -18.81
CA LYS A 463 -4.09 -16.30 -20.07
C LYS A 463 -4.13 -14.77 -20.14
N TRP A 464 -4.99 -14.16 -19.33
CA TRP A 464 -5.31 -12.73 -19.33
C TRP A 464 -4.73 -11.96 -18.13
N HIS A 465 -4.05 -12.65 -17.21
CA HIS A 465 -3.36 -12.03 -16.08
C HIS A 465 -1.93 -12.59 -15.99
N ASP A 466 -1.03 -12.09 -16.84
CA ASP A 466 0.37 -12.54 -16.88
C ASP A 466 1.21 -11.96 -15.72
N ALA A 467 0.72 -10.91 -15.04
CA ALA A 467 1.44 -10.22 -13.95
C ALA A 467 1.24 -10.87 -12.56
N GLY A 468 0.30 -11.79 -12.41
CA GLY A 468 0.02 -12.47 -11.14
C GLY A 468 -0.87 -13.70 -11.31
N TYR A 469 -1.41 -14.23 -10.22
CA TYR A 469 -2.25 -15.43 -10.23
C TYR A 469 -3.51 -15.23 -9.38
N PHE A 470 -4.52 -16.07 -9.64
CA PHE A 470 -5.67 -16.23 -8.75
C PHE A 470 -5.42 -17.42 -7.83
N ALA A 471 -5.72 -17.26 -6.54
CA ALA A 471 -5.59 -18.32 -5.55
C ALA A 471 -6.97 -18.90 -5.20
N GLY A 472 -7.05 -20.22 -5.08
CA GLY A 472 -8.23 -20.97 -4.67
C GLY A 472 -7.91 -21.91 -3.52
N GLN A 473 -8.93 -22.26 -2.74
CA GLN A 473 -8.84 -23.19 -1.61
C GLN A 473 -9.24 -24.61 -2.04
N PRO A 474 -8.89 -25.65 -1.27
CA PRO A 474 -9.40 -27.00 -1.48
C PRO A 474 -10.93 -27.02 -1.57
N GLY A 475 -11.44 -27.69 -2.59
CA GLY A 475 -12.87 -27.80 -2.89
C GLY A 475 -13.40 -26.75 -3.85
N ASP A 476 -12.65 -25.66 -4.09
CA ASP A 476 -12.94 -24.74 -5.20
C ASP A 476 -12.78 -25.46 -6.53
N TYR A 477 -13.37 -24.94 -7.60
CA TYR A 477 -13.39 -25.61 -8.89
C TYR A 477 -12.36 -25.00 -9.83
N LEU A 478 -11.48 -25.85 -10.36
CA LEU A 478 -10.70 -25.54 -11.55
C LEU A 478 -11.61 -25.70 -12.77
N VAL A 479 -11.79 -24.63 -13.53
CA VAL A 479 -12.73 -24.58 -14.66
C VAL A 479 -11.97 -24.32 -15.96
N LEU A 480 -12.27 -25.11 -16.98
CA LEU A 480 -11.74 -25.00 -18.33
C LEU A 480 -12.87 -24.77 -19.33
N LYS A 481 -12.70 -23.82 -20.24
CA LYS A 481 -13.65 -23.66 -21.34
C LYS A 481 -13.49 -24.81 -22.34
N GLU A 482 -14.58 -25.52 -22.66
CA GLU A 482 -14.50 -26.67 -23.57
C GLU A 482 -14.01 -26.28 -24.98
N SER A 483 -14.39 -25.08 -25.45
CA SER A 483 -13.96 -24.54 -26.74
C SER A 483 -12.52 -24.03 -26.77
N ASP A 484 -11.93 -23.76 -25.59
CA ASP A 484 -10.58 -23.23 -25.43
C ASP A 484 -9.99 -23.76 -24.11
N PRO A 485 -9.37 -24.94 -24.11
CA PRO A 485 -8.80 -25.54 -22.90
C PRO A 485 -7.64 -24.73 -22.28
N SER A 486 -7.11 -23.72 -22.98
CA SER A 486 -6.14 -22.78 -22.40
C SER A 486 -6.79 -21.69 -21.55
N ASP A 487 -8.12 -21.57 -21.59
CA ASP A 487 -8.88 -20.66 -20.74
C ASP A 487 -9.20 -21.35 -19.40
N VAL A 488 -8.22 -21.29 -18.50
CA VAL A 488 -8.26 -21.91 -17.18
C VAL A 488 -8.46 -20.84 -16.11
N TYR A 489 -9.41 -21.04 -15.21
CA TYR A 489 -9.67 -20.16 -14.07
C TYR A 489 -10.22 -20.92 -12.88
N LEU A 490 -10.23 -20.29 -11.71
CA LEU A 490 -10.80 -20.84 -10.48
C LEU A 490 -12.18 -20.24 -10.21
N VAL A 491 -13.07 -21.05 -9.66
CA VAL A 491 -14.40 -20.64 -9.19
C VAL A 491 -14.62 -21.20 -7.80
N ARG A 492 -15.00 -20.36 -6.83
CA ARG A 492 -15.23 -20.85 -5.47
C ARG A 492 -16.36 -21.87 -5.38
N SER A 493 -16.20 -22.82 -4.48
CA SER A 493 -17.16 -23.93 -4.28
C SER A 493 -18.59 -23.48 -3.95
N ASP A 494 -18.74 -22.39 -3.19
CA ASP A 494 -20.03 -21.83 -2.73
C ASP A 494 -20.83 -21.14 -3.83
N ILE A 495 -20.17 -20.68 -4.89
CA ILE A 495 -20.81 -20.07 -6.07
C ILE A 495 -20.84 -20.97 -7.29
N PHE A 496 -19.99 -22.00 -7.34
CA PHE A 496 -19.92 -22.87 -8.51
C PHE A 496 -21.30 -23.45 -8.89
N ASN A 497 -22.05 -23.95 -7.91
CA ASN A 497 -23.40 -24.49 -8.13
C ASN A 497 -24.46 -23.41 -8.48
N GLN A 498 -24.17 -22.13 -8.28
CA GLN A 498 -25.04 -21.02 -8.70
C GLN A 498 -24.81 -20.67 -10.17
N LEU A 499 -23.57 -20.84 -10.64
CA LEU A 499 -23.15 -20.53 -12.00
C LEU A 499 -23.26 -21.72 -12.97
N TYR A 500 -23.21 -22.95 -12.47
CA TYR A 500 -23.12 -24.15 -13.28
C TYR A 500 -24.11 -25.23 -12.83
N GLU A 501 -24.55 -26.04 -13.80
CA GLU A 501 -25.29 -27.29 -13.57
C GLU A 501 -24.60 -28.46 -14.28
N ALA A 502 -24.63 -29.64 -13.68
CA ALA A 502 -24.03 -30.84 -14.27
C ALA A 502 -24.81 -31.26 -15.52
N CYS A 503 -24.09 -31.61 -16.59
CA CYS A 503 -24.68 -32.10 -17.84
C CYS A 503 -25.18 -33.54 -17.75
#